data_AF-A0A3C1R2V3-F1
#
_entry.id   AF-A0A3C1R2V3-F1
#
_cell.length_a   1.000
_cell.length_b   1.000
_cell.length_c   1.000
_cell.angle_alpha   90.00
_cell.angle_beta   90.00
_cell.angle_gamma   90.00
#
_symmetry.space_group_name_H-M   'P 1'
#
loop_
_entity.id
_entity.type
_entity.pdbx_description
1 polymer ?
#
loop_
_entity_poly.entity_id
_entity_poly.type
_entity_poly.pdbx_seq_one_letter_code
_entity_poly.pdbx_strand_id
1 'polypeptide(L)' 'MKIELCKTGLQAMLLGAVALGPLMMTGCQGTYGGQTLPSPYYLRDDIQHFPKGPEFKLSNEAAAMREYKEEQERLGN' A
#
# COMPACT_ATOMS: atom_id res chain seq x y z
N MET A 1 38.71 -33.31 24.07
CA MET A 1 38.91 -31.85 24.03
C MET A 1 38.24 -31.13 22.86
N LYS A 2 38.18 -31.68 21.63
CA LYS A 2 37.58 -30.97 20.47
C LYS A 2 36.07 -30.67 20.61
N ILE A 3 35.33 -31.54 21.28
CA ILE A 3 33.88 -31.42 21.47
C ILE A 3 33.52 -30.23 22.39
N GLU A 4 34.27 -30.05 23.48
CA GLU A 4 34.05 -28.97 24.46
C GLU A 4 34.36 -27.57 23.89
N LEU A 5 35.38 -27.46 23.03
CA LEU A 5 35.76 -26.22 22.35
C LEU A 5 34.70 -25.78 21.33
N CYS A 6 34.09 -26.75 20.62
CA CYS A 6 33.01 -26.50 19.67
C CYS A 6 31.72 -26.07 20.39
N LYS A 7 31.46 -26.63 21.58
CA LYS A 7 30.29 -26.33 22.41
C LYS A 7 30.37 -24.91 23.01
N THR A 8 31.55 -24.50 23.48
CA THR A 8 31.78 -23.13 23.99
C THR A 8 31.70 -22.07 22.89
N GLY A 9 32.24 -22.36 21.70
CA GLY A 9 32.10 -21.46 20.53
C GLY A 9 30.65 -21.28 20.09
N LEU A 10 29.89 -22.37 20.03
CA LEU A 10 28.46 -22.33 19.68
C LEU A 10 27.64 -21.60 20.75
N GLN A 11 27.92 -21.82 22.04
CA GLN A 11 27.28 -21.08 23.14
C GLN A 11 27.57 -19.58 23.09
N ALA A 12 28.82 -19.19 22.81
CA ALA A 12 29.18 -17.78 22.67
C ALA A 12 28.47 -17.11 21.49
N MET A 13 28.33 -17.84 20.37
CA MET A 13 27.64 -17.33 19.19
C MET A 13 26.12 -17.18 19.42
N LEU A 14 25.50 -18.15 20.08
CA LEU A 14 24.08 -18.08 20.46
C LEU A 14 23.81 -16.94 21.45
N LEU A 15 24.65 -16.78 22.47
CA LEU A 15 24.53 -15.68 23.42
C LEU A 15 24.73 -14.31 22.74
N GLY A 16 25.70 -14.20 21.83
CA GLY A 16 25.91 -13.00 21.04
C GLY A 16 24.71 -12.66 20.15
N ALA A 17 24.12 -13.65 19.49
CA ALA A 17 22.94 -13.46 18.65
C ALA A 17 21.70 -13.04 19.44
N VAL A 18 21.49 -13.61 20.64
CA VAL A 18 20.38 -13.21 21.52
C VAL A 18 20.59 -11.80 22.08
N ALA A 19 21.82 -11.43 22.42
CA ALA A 19 22.12 -10.10 22.95
C ALA A 19 22.03 -8.98 21.90
N LEU A 20 22.49 -9.24 20.66
CA LEU A 20 22.55 -8.23 19.59
C LEU A 20 21.32 -8.25 18.68
N GLY A 21 20.57 -9.35 18.63
CA GLY A 21 19.37 -9.50 17.79
C GLY A 21 18.30 -8.42 18.01
N PRO A 22 17.96 -8.03 19.26
CA PRO A 22 16.96 -7.01 19.52
C PRO A 22 17.30 -5.64 18.92
N LEU A 23 18.60 -5.28 18.88
CA LEU A 23 19.07 -4.01 18.29
C LEU A 23 18.81 -3.94 16.78
N MET A 24 18.70 -5.08 16.11
CA MET A 24 18.38 -5.17 14.68
C MET A 24 16.87 -5.19 14.42
N MET A 25 16.04 -5.42 15.45
CA MET A 25 14.57 -5.41 15.34
C MET A 25 13.95 -4.05 15.69
N THR A 26 14.72 -3.10 16.23
CA THR A 26 14.24 -1.74 16.48
C THR A 26 14.38 -0.88 15.22
N GLY A 27 13.35 -0.87 14.37
CA GLY A 27 13.15 0.19 13.40
C GLY A 27 12.46 1.39 14.06
N CYS A 28 12.92 2.62 13.80
CA CYS A 28 12.21 3.81 14.25
C CYS A 28 11.00 4.02 13.33
N GLN A 29 9.81 3.64 13.80
CA GLN A 29 8.58 3.85 13.06
C GLN A 29 8.31 5.36 12.97
N GLY A 30 8.48 5.95 11.80
CA GLY A 30 8.29 7.38 11.60
C GLY A 30 6.80 7.74 11.65
N THR A 31 6.42 8.60 12.60
CA THR A 31 5.09 9.22 12.64
C THR A 31 5.15 10.58 11.98
N TYR A 32 4.28 10.81 11.00
CA TYR A 32 4.20 12.07 10.26
C TYR A 32 2.73 12.49 10.19
N GLY A 33 2.43 13.72 10.61
CA GLY A 33 1.05 14.25 10.59
C GLY A 33 0.06 13.47 11.46
N GLY A 34 0.52 12.76 12.50
CA GLY A 34 -0.34 11.96 13.39
C GLY A 34 -0.68 10.57 12.86
N GLN A 35 -0.14 10.18 11.70
CA GLN A 35 -0.28 8.83 11.14
C GLN A 35 1.08 8.12 11.13
N THR A 36 1.05 6.82 11.35
CA THR A 36 2.19 5.94 11.10
C THR A 36 2.15 5.51 9.65
N LEU A 37 3.12 5.96 8.85
CA LEU A 37 3.04 5.74 7.41
C LEU A 37 3.54 4.33 7.01
N PRO A 38 2.89 3.66 6.04
CA PRO A 38 3.24 2.30 5.63
C PRO A 38 4.61 2.18 4.95
N SER A 39 5.11 3.27 4.37
CA SER A 39 6.37 3.30 3.63
C SER A 39 7.31 4.38 4.17
N PRO A 40 8.64 4.11 4.22
CA PRO A 40 9.63 5.10 4.63
C PRO A 40 9.88 6.18 3.56
N TYR A 41 9.24 6.06 2.39
CA TYR A 41 9.45 6.95 1.25
C TYR A 41 8.25 7.83 0.95
N TYR A 42 7.26 7.94 1.84
CA TYR A 42 6.00 8.64 1.57
C TYR A 42 6.14 10.08 1.03
N LEU A 43 7.22 10.79 1.37
CA LEU A 43 7.49 12.15 0.86
C LEU A 43 7.89 12.18 -0.61
N ARG A 44 8.45 11.07 -1.09
CA ARG A 44 8.88 10.84 -2.47
C ARG A 44 7.99 9.84 -3.19
N ASP A 45 7.01 9.29 -2.48
CA ASP A 45 6.01 8.42 -3.07
C ASP A 45 5.09 9.34 -3.85
N ASP A 46 5.09 9.15 -5.16
CA ASP A 46 4.22 9.91 -6.02
C ASP A 46 2.80 9.66 -5.51
N ILE A 47 2.12 10.68 -4.99
CA ILE A 47 0.67 10.59 -4.84
C ILE A 47 0.20 10.17 -6.23
N GLN A 48 -0.32 8.96 -6.34
CA GLN A 48 -0.89 8.42 -7.56
C GLN A 48 -2.14 9.25 -7.85
N HIS A 49 -1.93 10.47 -8.33
CA HIS A 49 -2.96 11.41 -8.69
C HIS A 49 -3.53 10.88 -9.99
N PHE A 50 -4.53 10.02 -9.84
CA PHE A 50 -5.44 9.73 -10.91
C PHE A 50 -6.33 10.97 -11.03
N PRO A 51 -6.17 11.79 -12.09
CA PRO A 51 -7.15 12.83 -12.33
C PRO A 51 -8.52 12.15 -12.39
N LYS A 52 -9.56 12.83 -11.91
CA LYS A 52 -10.93 12.34 -12.12
C LYS A 52 -11.05 12.01 -13.61
N GLY A 53 -11.49 10.78 -13.91
CA GLY A 53 -11.74 10.37 -15.29
C GLY A 53 -12.61 11.40 -16.00
N PRO A 54 -12.60 11.45 -17.34
CA PRO A 54 -13.35 12.45 -18.09
C PRO A 54 -14.81 12.53 -17.60
N GLU A 55 -15.16 13.66 -16.97
CA GLU A 55 -16.52 13.85 -16.45
C GLU A 55 -17.47 14.00 -17.63
N PHE A 56 -18.48 13.13 -17.71
CA PHE A 56 -19.52 13.22 -18.71
C PHE A 56 -20.54 14.30 -18.33
N LYS A 57 -20.29 15.54 -18.77
CA LYS A 57 -21.08 16.72 -18.41
C LYS A 57 -22.53 16.73 -18.93
N LEU A 58 -22.84 15.88 -19.92
CA LEU A 58 -24.12 15.87 -20.63
C LEU A 58 -24.98 14.66 -20.24
N SER A 59 -24.92 14.24 -18.97
CA SER A 59 -25.72 13.11 -18.44
C SER A 59 -27.20 13.29 -18.73
N ASN A 60 -27.71 14.50 -18.61
CA ASN A 60 -29.12 14.81 -18.79
C ASN A 60 -29.52 14.76 -20.26
N GLU A 61 -28.67 15.24 -21.18
CA GLU A 61 -28.93 15.16 -22.61
C GLU A 61 -28.82 13.73 -23.12
N ALA A 62 -27.87 12.94 -22.61
CA ALA A 62 -27.79 11.53 -22.93
C ALA A 62 -28.99 10.74 -22.41
N ALA A 63 -29.51 11.08 -21.22
CA ALA A 63 -30.75 10.50 -20.71
C ALA A 63 -31.95 10.87 -21.59
N ALA A 64 -32.10 12.15 -21.95
CA ALA A 64 -33.16 12.62 -22.84
C ALA A 64 -33.10 11.97 -24.24
N MET A 65 -31.89 11.82 -24.81
CA MET A 65 -31.72 11.12 -26.09
C MET A 65 -32.04 9.62 -26.00
N ARG A 66 -31.76 8.97 -24.86
CA ARG A 66 -32.15 7.57 -24.64
C ARG A 66 -33.66 7.43 -24.55
N GLU A 67 -34.32 8.25 -23.75
CA GLU A 67 -35.78 8.25 -23.61
C GLU A 67 -36.48 8.51 -24.96
N TYR A 68 -36.00 9.49 -25.73
CA TYR A 68 -36.52 9.75 -27.06
C TYR A 68 -36.35 8.55 -27.99
N LYS A 69 -35.19 7.90 -27.98
CA LYS A 69 -34.93 6.72 -28.81
C LYS A 69 -35.84 5.55 -28.43
N GLU A 70 -36.01 5.29 -27.13
CA GLU A 70 -36.93 4.28 -26.62
C GLU A 70 -38.39 4.58 -27.02
N GLU A 71 -38.79 5.85 -27.01
CA GLU A 71 -40.12 6.26 -27.46
C GLU A 71 -40.29 6.05 -28.97
N GLN A 72 -39.30 6.37 -29.80
CA GLN A 72 -39.33 6.09 -31.24
C GLN A 72 -39.41 4.57 -31.53
N GLU A 73 -38.59 3.77 -30.84
CA GLU A 73 -38.60 2.31 -30.95
C GLU A 73 -39.96 1.73 -30.52
N ARG A 74 -40.58 2.28 -29.47
CA ARG A 74 -41.94 1.91 -29.02
C ARG A 74 -43.03 2.32 -30.02
N LEU A 75 -42.87 3.46 -30.67
CA LEU A 75 -43.81 3.94 -31.69
C LEU A 75 -43.62 3.24 -33.05
N GLY A 76 -42.61 2.38 -33.19
CA GLY A 76 -42.47 1.47 -34.32
C GLY A 76 -42.10 2.15 -35.65
N ASN A 77 -41.34 3.26 -35.59
CA ASN A 77 -40.73 3.91 -36.76
C ASN A 77 -39.26 3.53 -36.89
#